data_AF-A0A1I8D0I2-F1
#
_entry.id   AF-A0A1I8D0I2-F1
#
_cell.length_a   1.000
_cell.length_b   1.000
_cell.length_c   1.000
_cell.angle_alpha   90.00
_cell.angle_beta   90.00
_cell.angle_gamma   90.00
#
_symmetry.space_group_name_H-M   'P 1'
#
loop_
_entity.id
_entity.type
_entity.pdbx_description
1 polymer ?
#
loop_
_entity_poly.entity_id
_entity_poly.type
_entity_poly.pdbx_seq_one_letter_code
_entity_poly.pdbx_strand_id
1 'polypeptide(L)'
;MDFLNVSNSTEQAVAFVEELQNIGFDYISLAGGFYEKWSVDEKLDVDQHDFYFKFASDIRAALTQTRLIVGGGIRTAEKMVSLVKDYHVDGISIARPSTHEPNWPKKLLASEIQTFPINSVDEQNFYQSMLLAWAQMEAMGKTSFKEACENVLHGIPDISDKSIAEAILAKQ
;
A
#
# COMPACT_ATOMS: atom_id res chain seq x y z
N MET A 1 1.17 -14.23 -8.96
CA MET A 1 2.31 -15.14 -8.73
C MET A 1 2.86 -14.82 -7.35
N ASP A 2 3.12 -15.82 -6.52
CA ASP A 2 3.77 -15.61 -5.23
C ASP A 2 5.26 -15.97 -5.38
N PHE A 3 6.14 -15.00 -5.11
CA PHE A 3 7.59 -15.11 -5.31
C PHE A 3 8.32 -15.52 -4.02
N LEU A 4 7.58 -15.77 -2.94
CA LEU A 4 8.13 -16.18 -1.64
C LEU A 4 8.32 -17.70 -1.52
N ASN A 5 7.59 -18.49 -2.33
CA ASN A 5 7.59 -19.95 -2.27
C ASN A 5 8.19 -20.56 -3.53
N VAL A 6 9.53 -20.61 -3.61
CA VAL A 6 10.45 -21.54 -4.35
C VAL A 6 10.10 -21.96 -5.81
N SER A 7 9.04 -21.43 -6.41
CA SER A 7 8.47 -21.95 -7.66
C SER A 7 8.69 -21.00 -8.82
N ASN A 8 8.94 -19.70 -8.58
CA ASN A 8 9.24 -18.75 -9.63
C ASN A 8 10.43 -17.86 -9.26
N SER A 9 11.47 -17.88 -10.08
CA SER A 9 12.66 -17.04 -9.89
C SER A 9 12.43 -15.62 -10.42
N THR A 10 13.27 -14.66 -10.01
CA THR A 10 13.20 -13.28 -10.51
C THR A 10 13.28 -13.23 -12.04
N GLU A 11 14.08 -14.11 -12.66
CA GLU A 11 14.23 -14.20 -14.11
C GLU A 11 12.91 -14.59 -14.80
N GLN A 12 12.15 -15.52 -14.23
CA GLN A 12 10.84 -15.90 -14.78
C GLN A 12 9.83 -14.77 -14.66
N ALA A 13 9.88 -14.01 -13.56
CA ALA A 13 9.05 -12.83 -13.38
C ALA A 13 9.38 -11.74 -14.41
N VAL A 14 10.66 -11.49 -14.66
CA VAL A 14 11.16 -10.57 -15.69
C VAL A 14 10.66 -10.98 -17.08
N ALA A 15 10.87 -12.24 -17.48
CA ALA A 15 10.41 -12.74 -18.77
C ALA A 15 8.88 -12.62 -18.93
N PHE A 16 8.13 -12.83 -17.84
CA PHE A 16 6.68 -12.70 -17.86
C PHE A 16 6.22 -11.24 -18.05
N VAL A 17 6.84 -10.28 -17.37
CA VAL A 17 6.47 -8.86 -17.53
C VAL A 17 6.88 -8.30 -18.88
N GLU A 18 7.97 -8.78 -19.48
CA GLU A 18 8.37 -8.44 -20.85
C GLU A 18 7.32 -8.91 -21.86
N GLU A 19 6.79 -10.12 -21.69
CA GLU A 19 5.73 -10.64 -22.56
C GLU A 19 4.44 -9.84 -22.40
N LEU A 20 4.05 -9.48 -21.17
CA LEU A 20 2.90 -8.59 -20.94
C LEU A 20 3.11 -7.22 -21.62
N GLN A 21 4.32 -6.68 -21.57
CA GLN A 21 4.65 -5.44 -22.27
C GLN A 21 4.54 -5.59 -23.79
N ASN A 22 4.98 -6.71 -24.37
CA ASN A 22 4.88 -7.00 -25.81
C ASN A 22 3.44 -7.17 -26.29
N ILE A 23 2.58 -7.73 -25.43
CA ILE A 23 1.13 -7.81 -25.68
C ILE A 23 0.49 -6.41 -25.69
N GLY A 24 1.11 -5.43 -25.02
CA GLY A 24 0.66 -4.04 -25.00
C GLY A 24 -0.06 -3.62 -23.72
N PHE A 25 0.25 -4.25 -22.57
CA PHE A 25 -0.28 -3.77 -21.28
C PHE A 25 0.34 -2.42 -20.90
N ASP A 26 -0.50 -1.44 -20.56
CA ASP A 26 -0.05 -0.09 -20.17
C ASP A 26 0.54 -0.05 -18.75
N TYR A 27 0.03 -0.89 -17.85
CA TYR A 27 0.39 -0.93 -16.43
C TYR A 27 0.59 -2.37 -15.95
N ILE A 28 1.61 -2.56 -15.12
CA ILE A 28 1.82 -3.80 -14.36
C ILE A 28 1.83 -3.43 -12.88
N SER A 29 0.98 -4.10 -12.10
CA SER A 29 0.93 -3.92 -10.64
C SER A 29 1.63 -5.09 -9.95
N LEU A 30 2.70 -4.81 -9.21
CA LEU A 30 3.33 -5.74 -8.29
C LEU A 30 2.68 -5.60 -6.92
N ALA A 31 2.09 -6.68 -6.42
CA ALA A 31 1.48 -6.74 -5.10
C ALA A 31 2.16 -7.83 -4.25
N GLY A 32 2.43 -7.54 -2.98
CA GLY A 32 3.04 -8.47 -2.02
C GLY A 32 4.34 -7.94 -1.42
N GLY A 33 4.94 -8.66 -0.46
CA GLY A 33 6.34 -8.50 -0.01
C GLY A 33 6.76 -7.17 0.65
N PHE A 34 5.92 -6.15 0.63
CA PHE A 34 6.23 -4.84 1.19
C PHE A 34 5.32 -4.54 2.38
N TYR A 35 5.89 -4.38 3.57
CA TYR A 35 5.17 -3.93 4.74
C TYR A 35 6.00 -2.92 5.50
N GLU A 36 5.41 -1.78 5.83
CA GLU A 36 6.08 -0.79 6.67
C GLU A 36 6.05 -1.26 8.13
N LYS A 37 7.18 -1.20 8.83
CA LYS A 37 7.31 -1.65 10.23
C LYS A 37 6.61 -0.69 11.18
N TRP A 38 5.36 -0.97 11.51
CA TRP A 38 4.56 -0.13 12.41
C TRP A 38 4.00 -0.90 13.62
N SER A 39 4.16 -2.23 13.71
CA SER A 39 3.64 -3.00 14.85
C SER A 39 4.60 -3.06 16.04
N VAL A 40 4.01 -3.07 17.24
CA VAL A 40 4.68 -3.20 18.54
C VAL A 40 5.14 -4.66 18.81
N ASP A 41 4.58 -5.64 18.06
CA ASP A 41 4.68 -7.10 18.28
C ASP A 41 5.56 -7.88 17.27
N GLU A 42 6.71 -7.31 16.90
CA GLU A 42 7.82 -7.95 16.16
C GLU A 42 7.68 -8.29 14.66
N LYS A 43 8.73 -7.82 13.97
CA LYS A 43 9.50 -8.33 12.80
C LYS A 43 8.76 -8.85 11.57
N LEU A 44 8.71 -7.96 10.59
CA LEU A 44 9.07 -8.34 9.23
C LEU A 44 10.55 -8.70 9.19
N ASP A 45 10.85 -9.88 8.68
CA ASP A 45 12.22 -10.32 8.41
C ASP A 45 12.86 -9.33 7.42
N VAL A 46 14.02 -8.78 7.80
CA VAL A 46 14.66 -7.67 7.07
C VAL A 46 14.95 -8.08 5.61
N ASP A 47 15.19 -9.38 5.41
CA ASP A 47 15.47 -10.01 4.13
C ASP A 47 14.32 -9.88 3.11
N GLN A 48 13.06 -9.81 3.55
CA GLN A 48 11.91 -9.70 2.63
C GLN A 48 11.77 -8.30 2.02
N HIS A 49 12.20 -7.27 2.74
CA HIS A 49 12.09 -5.87 2.32
C HIS A 49 13.11 -5.55 1.23
N ASP A 50 14.35 -5.99 1.44
CA ASP A 50 15.44 -5.84 0.46
C ASP A 50 15.19 -6.73 -0.78
N PHE A 51 14.63 -7.93 -0.58
CA PHE A 51 14.20 -8.78 -1.68
C PHE A 51 13.15 -8.09 -2.56
N TYR A 52 12.11 -7.50 -1.95
CA TYR A 52 11.04 -6.86 -2.72
C TYR A 52 11.53 -5.65 -3.51
N PHE A 53 12.42 -4.83 -2.94
CA PHE A 53 13.02 -3.71 -3.67
C PHE A 53 13.90 -4.15 -4.82
N LYS A 54 14.77 -5.13 -4.58
CA LYS A 54 15.60 -5.69 -5.64
C LYS A 54 14.72 -6.28 -6.75
N PHE A 55 13.68 -7.02 -6.37
CA PHE A 55 12.71 -7.59 -7.30
C PHE A 55 11.98 -6.51 -8.11
N ALA A 56 11.46 -5.46 -7.47
CA ALA A 56 10.80 -4.35 -8.16
C ALA A 56 11.76 -3.60 -9.10
N SER A 57 13.03 -3.43 -8.69
CA SER A 57 14.08 -2.84 -9.52
C SER A 57 14.40 -3.70 -10.75
N ASP A 58 14.55 -5.01 -10.58
CA ASP A 58 14.83 -5.96 -11.66
C ASP A 58 13.66 -5.98 -12.68
N ILE A 59 12.42 -5.98 -12.19
CA ILE A 59 11.22 -5.85 -13.03
C ILE A 59 11.19 -4.50 -13.74
N ARG A 60 11.47 -3.40 -13.03
CA ARG A 60 11.48 -2.07 -13.63
C ARG A 60 12.50 -1.98 -14.77
N ALA A 61 13.68 -2.56 -14.60
CA ALA A 61 14.73 -2.53 -15.61
C ALA A 61 14.33 -3.22 -16.94
N ALA A 62 13.42 -4.19 -16.89
CA ALA A 62 12.91 -4.90 -18.07
C ALA A 62 11.80 -4.16 -18.83
N LEU A 63 11.17 -3.16 -18.20
CA LEU A 63 10.06 -2.40 -18.77
C LEU A 63 10.56 -1.11 -19.45
N THR A 64 10.06 -0.81 -20.65
CA THR A 64 10.42 0.39 -21.42
C THR A 64 9.21 1.27 -21.72
N GLN A 65 8.05 0.67 -21.99
CA GLN A 65 6.80 1.37 -22.30
C GLN A 65 5.72 1.19 -21.23
N THR A 66 5.73 0.04 -20.54
CA THR A 66 4.75 -0.29 -19.50
C THR A 66 5.14 0.33 -18.15
N ARG A 67 4.16 0.89 -17.45
CA ARG A 67 4.34 1.55 -16.16
C ARG A 67 4.29 0.55 -15.02
N LEU A 68 5.23 0.67 -14.08
CA LEU A 68 5.28 -0.18 -12.91
C LEU A 68 4.59 0.46 -11.71
N ILE A 69 3.55 -0.19 -11.20
CA ILE A 69 2.86 0.18 -9.97
C ILE A 69 3.25 -0.83 -8.89
N VAL A 70 3.66 -0.36 -7.71
CA VAL A 70 3.99 -1.22 -6.57
C VAL A 70 2.99 -1.05 -5.44
N GLY A 71 2.83 -2.08 -4.62
CA GLY A 71 1.87 -2.08 -3.52
C GLY A 71 2.18 -3.11 -2.45
N GLY A 72 1.48 -2.95 -1.34
CA GLY A 72 1.66 -3.75 -0.13
C GLY A 72 2.13 -2.84 0.99
N GLY A 73 1.37 -2.71 2.08
CA GLY A 73 1.85 -2.15 3.34
C GLY A 73 2.48 -0.75 3.40
N ILE A 74 2.53 0.03 2.30
CA ILE A 74 3.04 1.42 2.29
C ILE A 74 2.04 2.32 3.04
N ARG A 75 2.52 3.13 3.99
CA ARG A 75 1.69 4.03 4.81
C ARG A 75 2.17 5.47 4.79
N THR A 76 3.47 5.71 4.64
CA THR A 76 4.04 7.06 4.70
C THR A 76 4.32 7.69 3.34
N ALA A 77 4.17 9.00 3.27
CA ALA A 77 4.58 9.83 2.16
C ALA A 77 6.08 9.70 1.87
N GLU A 78 6.90 9.69 2.93
CA GLU A 78 8.35 9.49 2.81
C GLU A 78 8.65 8.19 2.06
N LYS A 79 7.97 7.09 2.43
CA LYS A 79 8.21 5.82 1.79
C LYS A 79 7.75 5.79 0.33
N MET A 80 6.62 6.41 0.04
CA MET A 80 6.15 6.59 -1.34
C MET A 80 7.17 7.38 -2.18
N VAL A 81 7.72 8.46 -1.62
CA VAL A 81 8.73 9.28 -2.30
C VAL A 81 10.03 8.51 -2.54
N SER A 82 10.50 7.72 -1.57
CA SER A 82 11.70 6.89 -1.74
C SER A 82 11.50 5.87 -2.86
N LEU A 83 10.33 5.24 -2.92
CA LEU A 83 9.99 4.26 -3.96
C LEU A 83 10.07 4.87 -5.36
N VAL A 84 9.50 6.06 -5.55
CA VAL A 84 9.52 6.75 -6.85
C VAL A 84 10.93 7.21 -7.22
N LYS A 85 11.68 7.78 -6.27
CA LYS A 85 12.99 8.37 -6.54
C LYS A 85 14.10 7.34 -6.70
N ASP A 86 14.12 6.33 -5.83
CA ASP A 86 15.27 5.44 -5.69
C ASP A 86 15.07 4.13 -6.48
N TYR A 87 13.83 3.72 -6.69
CA TYR A 87 13.47 2.45 -7.36
C TYR A 87 12.71 2.64 -8.67
N HIS A 88 12.55 3.90 -9.11
CA HIS A 88 11.95 4.27 -10.39
C HIS A 88 10.56 3.66 -10.64
N VAL A 89 9.78 3.44 -9.58
CA VAL A 89 8.39 2.98 -9.72
C VAL A 89 7.54 4.13 -10.24
N ASP A 90 6.62 3.84 -11.15
CA ASP A 90 5.76 4.84 -11.79
C ASP A 90 4.50 5.15 -10.96
N GLY A 91 4.12 4.27 -10.03
CA GLY A 91 2.96 4.48 -9.19
C GLY A 91 2.95 3.64 -7.91
N ILE A 92 2.14 4.09 -6.94
CA ILE A 92 1.92 3.41 -5.68
C ILE A 92 0.45 3.03 -5.57
N SER A 93 0.18 1.77 -5.26
CA SER A 93 -1.17 1.26 -5.01
C SER A 93 -1.43 1.19 -3.50
N ILE A 94 -2.57 1.76 -3.09
CA ILE A 94 -3.05 1.75 -1.71
C ILE A 94 -4.42 1.08 -1.69
N ALA A 95 -4.56 0.06 -0.84
CA ALA A 95 -5.79 -0.70 -0.68
C ALA A 95 -6.49 -0.33 0.64
N ARG A 96 -6.47 -1.24 1.64
CA ARG A 96 -7.15 -1.11 2.94
C ARG A 96 -7.01 0.27 3.63
N PRO A 97 -5.85 0.95 3.67
CA PRO A 97 -5.78 2.28 4.31
C PRO A 97 -6.67 3.34 3.64
N SER A 98 -6.92 3.23 2.34
CA SER A 98 -7.79 4.17 1.61
C SER A 98 -9.25 4.08 2.01
N THR A 99 -9.71 2.95 2.59
CA THR A 99 -11.08 2.83 3.10
C THR A 99 -11.27 3.54 4.44
N HIS A 100 -10.18 3.79 5.16
CA HIS A 100 -10.17 4.53 6.42
C HIS A 100 -10.21 6.04 6.15
N GLU A 101 -9.41 6.49 5.18
CA GLU A 101 -9.23 7.91 4.86
C GLU A 101 -9.26 8.13 3.33
N PRO A 102 -10.45 8.15 2.68
CA PRO A 102 -10.54 8.25 1.21
C PRO A 102 -10.04 9.59 0.64
N ASN A 103 -10.08 10.66 1.42
CA ASN A 103 -9.52 11.97 1.08
C ASN A 103 -8.04 12.12 1.46
N TRP A 104 -7.36 11.05 1.92
CA TRP A 104 -5.94 11.09 2.26
C TRP A 104 -5.07 11.69 1.15
N PRO A 105 -5.24 11.37 -0.15
CA PRO A 105 -4.42 11.97 -1.21
C PRO A 105 -4.53 13.50 -1.25
N LYS A 106 -5.72 14.06 -0.97
CA LYS A 106 -5.94 15.51 -0.92
C LYS A 106 -5.21 16.12 0.27
N LYS A 107 -5.32 15.50 1.45
CA LYS A 107 -4.64 15.95 2.67
C LYS A 107 -3.12 15.84 2.56
N LEU A 108 -2.62 14.80 1.89
CA LEU A 108 -1.20 14.64 1.57
C LEU A 108 -0.70 15.80 0.70
N LEU A 109 -1.39 16.12 -0.40
CA LEU A 109 -1.00 17.20 -1.30
C LEU A 109 -1.06 18.57 -0.61
N ALA A 110 -1.99 18.75 0.34
CA ALA A 110 -2.06 19.93 1.20
C ALA A 110 -1.01 19.95 2.32
N SER A 111 -0.19 18.89 2.44
CA SER A 111 0.78 18.70 3.53
C SER A 111 0.16 18.68 4.94
N GLU A 112 -1.13 18.38 5.05
CA GLU A 112 -1.85 18.30 6.33
C GLU A 112 -1.50 17.02 7.10
N ILE A 113 -1.36 15.90 6.39
CA ILE A 113 -0.97 14.59 6.94
C ILE A 113 0.03 13.90 6.02
N GLN A 114 1.01 13.22 6.61
CA GLN A 114 2.09 12.54 5.88
C GLN A 114 2.01 11.00 5.98
N THR A 115 1.02 10.50 6.72
CA THR A 115 0.82 9.07 6.93
C THR A 115 -0.66 8.73 7.03
N PHE A 116 -1.02 7.48 6.74
CA PHE A 116 -2.34 6.95 7.06
C PHE A 116 -2.53 6.78 8.58
N PRO A 117 -3.78 6.82 9.08
CA PRO A 117 -4.08 6.57 10.49
C PRO A 117 -3.57 5.21 10.96
N ILE A 118 -3.10 5.16 12.21
CA ILE A 118 -2.74 3.90 12.89
C ILE A 118 -3.96 3.39 13.60
N ASN A 119 -4.37 2.17 13.24
CA ASN A 119 -5.64 1.61 13.68
C ASN A 119 -5.47 0.75 14.94
N SER A 120 -6.55 0.60 15.71
CA SER A 120 -6.62 -0.29 16.87
C SER A 120 -6.62 -1.78 16.52
N VAL A 121 -6.77 -2.11 15.23
CA VAL A 121 -6.81 -3.48 14.70
C VAL A 121 -5.44 -3.82 14.11
N ASP A 122 -5.00 -5.05 14.32
CA ASP A 122 -3.80 -5.57 13.66
C ASP A 122 -4.02 -5.64 12.13
N GLU A 123 -3.39 -4.73 11.40
CA GLU A 123 -3.47 -4.67 9.93
C GLU A 123 -2.78 -5.84 9.23
N GLN A 124 -1.91 -6.57 9.93
CA GLN A 124 -1.28 -7.79 9.42
C GLN A 124 -2.24 -8.98 9.48
N ASN A 125 -3.23 -8.94 10.39
CA ASN A 125 -4.34 -9.87 10.36
C ASN A 125 -5.22 -9.57 9.13
N PHE A 126 -4.99 -10.33 8.06
CA PHE A 126 -5.66 -10.16 6.79
C PHE A 126 -7.19 -10.20 6.93
N TYR A 127 -7.74 -11.17 7.67
CA TYR A 127 -9.19 -11.33 7.79
C TYR A 127 -9.84 -10.17 8.55
N GLN A 128 -9.24 -9.75 9.67
CA GLN A 128 -9.77 -8.62 10.45
C GLN A 128 -9.73 -7.32 9.65
N SER A 129 -8.58 -7.01 9.06
CA SER A 129 -8.40 -5.79 8.26
C SER A 129 -9.23 -5.80 6.96
N MET A 130 -9.48 -6.97 6.37
CA MET A 130 -10.39 -7.13 5.22
C MET A 130 -11.85 -6.84 5.61
N LEU A 131 -12.34 -7.45 6.70
CA LEU A 131 -13.71 -7.24 7.18
C LEU A 131 -13.97 -5.79 7.55
N LEU A 132 -12.99 -5.14 8.17
CA LEU A 132 -13.06 -3.74 8.54
C LEU A 132 -13.11 -2.82 7.31
N ALA A 133 -12.23 -3.05 6.33
CA ALA A 133 -12.26 -2.30 5.07
C ALA A 133 -13.59 -2.45 4.34
N TRP A 134 -14.18 -3.67 4.35
CA TRP A 134 -15.53 -3.90 3.84
C TRP A 134 -16.55 -3.03 4.60
N ALA A 135 -16.58 -3.10 5.92
CA ALA A 135 -17.54 -2.37 6.74
C ALA A 135 -17.45 -0.85 6.52
N GLN A 136 -16.24 -0.31 6.34
CA GLN A 136 -16.02 1.10 6.02
C GLN A 136 -16.55 1.48 4.63
N MET A 137 -16.28 0.66 3.61
CA MET A 137 -16.83 0.88 2.27
C MET A 137 -18.36 0.81 2.26
N GLU A 138 -18.94 -0.15 2.99
CA GLU A 138 -20.39 -0.26 3.14
C GLU A 138 -20.97 0.97 3.86
N ALA A 139 -20.32 1.42 4.94
CA ALA A 139 -20.76 2.60 5.69
C ALA A 139 -20.70 3.87 4.84
N MET A 140 -19.62 4.08 4.08
CA MET A 140 -19.47 5.17 3.13
C MET A 140 -20.57 5.15 2.04
N GLY A 141 -20.99 3.95 1.62
CA GLY A 141 -22.03 3.77 0.59
C GLY A 141 -23.47 4.00 1.06
N LYS A 142 -23.72 4.17 2.38
CA LYS A 142 -25.08 4.32 2.94
C LYS A 142 -25.69 5.71 2.73
N THR A 143 -24.86 6.73 2.53
CA THR A 143 -25.30 8.12 2.36
C THR A 143 -24.79 8.64 1.02
N SER A 144 -25.63 9.33 0.25
CA SER A 144 -25.16 9.93 -1.01
C SER A 144 -24.13 11.03 -0.76
N PHE A 145 -23.22 11.26 -1.70
CA PHE A 145 -22.19 12.30 -1.57
C PHE A 145 -22.78 13.70 -1.28
N LYS A 146 -23.96 13.99 -1.83
CA LYS A 146 -24.69 15.24 -1.59
C LYS A 146 -25.23 15.33 -0.16
N GLU A 147 -25.87 14.26 0.33
CA GLU A 147 -26.42 14.21 1.71
C GLU A 147 -25.32 14.21 2.76
N ALA A 148 -24.15 13.69 2.42
CA ALA A 148 -22.94 13.76 3.24
C ALA A 148 -22.28 15.16 3.24
N CYS A 149 -22.89 16.17 2.60
CA CYS A 149 -22.30 17.50 2.43
C CYS A 149 -20.89 17.46 1.81
N GLU A 150 -20.71 16.61 0.79
CA GLU A 150 -19.44 16.39 0.10
C GLU A 150 -18.29 15.86 0.99
N ASN A 151 -18.63 15.35 2.19
CA ASN A 151 -17.68 14.75 3.10
C ASN A 151 -17.55 13.24 2.83
N VAL A 152 -16.47 12.83 2.17
CA VAL A 152 -16.18 11.41 1.89
C VAL A 152 -15.90 10.57 3.14
N LEU A 153 -15.66 11.19 4.29
CA LEU A 153 -15.49 10.50 5.58
C LEU A 153 -16.82 10.27 6.30
N HIS A 154 -17.93 10.80 5.78
CA HIS A 154 -19.22 10.71 6.46
C HIS A 154 -19.64 9.24 6.69
N GLY A 155 -19.89 8.89 7.94
CA GLY A 155 -20.34 7.56 8.34
C GLY A 155 -19.25 6.50 8.41
N ILE A 156 -18.01 6.79 7.97
CA ILE A 156 -16.88 5.88 8.12
C ILE A 156 -16.48 5.82 9.60
N PRO A 157 -16.47 4.64 10.24
CA PRO A 157 -16.01 4.52 11.63
C PRO A 157 -14.53 4.86 11.76
N ASP A 158 -14.23 5.81 12.65
CA ASP A 158 -12.86 6.09 13.07
C ASP A 158 -12.43 5.03 14.11
N ILE A 159 -11.37 4.32 13.77
CA ILE A 159 -10.78 3.25 14.58
C ILE A 159 -9.31 3.57 14.90
N SER A 160 -8.89 4.80 14.66
CA SER A 160 -7.52 5.22 14.93
C SER A 160 -7.25 5.18 16.43
N ASP A 161 -6.06 4.72 16.81
CA ASP A 161 -5.66 4.61 18.21
C ASP A 161 -4.43 5.48 18.47
N LYS A 162 -4.67 6.59 19.16
CA LYS A 162 -3.63 7.56 19.52
C LYS A 162 -2.57 6.95 20.45
N SER A 163 -2.96 6.07 21.36
CA SER A 163 -2.03 5.45 22.31
C SER A 163 -1.08 4.49 21.60
N ILE A 164 -1.58 3.72 20.63
CA ILE A 164 -0.73 2.89 19.76
C ILE A 164 0.20 3.78 18.93
N ALA A 165 -0.32 4.86 18.35
CA ALA A 165 0.50 5.77 17.55
C ALA A 165 1.63 6.43 18.37
N GLU A 166 1.32 6.94 19.56
CA GLU A 166 2.30 7.51 20.48
C GLU A 166 3.33 6.46 20.92
N ALA A 167 2.93 5.21 21.17
CA ALA A 167 3.84 4.13 21.51
C ALA A 167 4.81 3.76 20.37
N ILE A 168 4.37 3.84 19.11
CA ILE A 168 5.24 3.62 17.94
C ILE A 168 6.24 4.76 17.80
N LEU A 169 5.78 6.01 17.93
CA LEU A 169 6.65 7.19 17.86
C LEU A 169 7.69 7.22 18.97
N ALA A 170 7.35 6.74 20.17
CA ALA A 170 8.29 6.66 21.30
C ALA A 170 9.40 5.61 21.12
N LYS A 171 9.30 4.72 20.13
CA LYS A 171 10.28 3.66 19.84
C LYS A 171 11.22 3.99 18.66
N GLN A 172 10.98 5.09 17.95
CA GLN A 172 11.83 5.59 16.86
C GLN A 172 12.97 6.46 17.42
#